data_AF-X0Y9V5-F1
#
_entry.id   AF-X0Y9V5-F1
#
_cell.length_a   1.000
_cell.length_b   1.000
_cell.length_c   1.000
_cell.angle_alpha   90.00
_cell.angle_beta   90.00
_cell.angle_gamma   90.00
#
_symmetry.space_group_name_H-M   'P 1'
#
loop_
_entity.id
_entity.type
_entity.pdbx_description
1 polymer ?
#
loop_
_entity_poly.entity_id
_entity_poly.type
_entity_poly.pdbx_seq_one_letter_code
_entity_poly.pdbx_strand_id
1 'polypeptide(L)'
;DPWNMPADFPPRSTQGTRLYNWFKDNENVFLMVCGHYWQAARRADPTTAGDADQDGRCDDSATGCIDALVSDYQNMASGGNGWLRLMTFSPNDDRIRVRTYSTTLDAYIEECDYTDSVNCSCSLVDNRWVCGPACDCVTHPDHAAGATQNDFYIDYEMQGGPSFVQIGADQTDVASGSRVCVDWPGRMPGANYEWFVDVDDGNSLTRGPRWTFTSDGSCSGDA
;
A
#
# COMPACT_ATOMS: atom_id res chain seq x y z
N ASP A 1 -14.29 -29.40 7.35
CA ASP A 1 -13.31 -29.60 6.28
C ASP A 1 -11.92 -29.31 6.85
N PRO A 2 -10.92 -30.22 6.80
CA PRO A 2 -9.55 -29.92 7.24
C PRO A 2 -8.89 -28.77 6.47
N TRP A 3 -9.52 -28.26 5.41
CA TRP A 3 -9.12 -27.08 4.63
C TRP A 3 -9.76 -25.77 5.09
N ASN A 4 -10.35 -25.74 6.28
CA ASN A 4 -10.83 -24.50 6.88
C ASN A 4 -9.60 -23.69 7.34
N MET A 5 -9.01 -22.90 6.44
CA MET A 5 -8.15 -21.80 6.87
C MET A 5 -9.00 -20.97 7.85
N PRO A 6 -8.56 -20.72 9.08
CA PRO A 6 -9.24 -19.75 9.89
C PRO A 6 -9.21 -18.46 9.08
N ALA A 7 -10.39 -17.94 8.73
CA ALA A 7 -10.54 -16.63 8.10
C ALA A 7 -9.91 -15.51 8.94
N ASP A 8 -9.56 -15.82 10.19
CA ASP A 8 -8.95 -14.92 11.13
C ASP A 8 -7.42 -14.97 11.11
N PHE A 9 -6.83 -13.80 10.99
CA PHE A 9 -5.41 -13.57 11.21
C PHE A 9 -5.00 -14.09 12.61
N PRO A 10 -3.88 -14.81 12.75
CA PRO A 10 -3.49 -15.42 14.02
C PRO A 10 -3.36 -14.39 15.16
N PRO A 11 -3.85 -14.70 16.38
CA PRO A 11 -3.78 -13.77 17.50
C PRO A 11 -2.32 -13.49 17.87
N ARG A 12 -2.02 -12.25 18.26
CA ARG A 12 -0.67 -11.88 18.72
C ARG A 12 -0.33 -12.61 20.02
N SER A 13 0.89 -13.13 20.11
CA SER A 13 1.42 -13.69 21.36
C SER A 13 1.69 -12.58 22.39
N THR A 14 1.86 -12.92 23.67
CA THR A 14 2.25 -11.95 24.72
C THR A 14 3.50 -11.16 24.34
N GLN A 15 4.48 -11.82 23.70
CA GLN A 15 5.70 -11.17 23.23
C GLN A 15 5.44 -10.29 22.00
N GLY A 16 4.58 -10.72 21.09
CA GLY A 16 4.12 -9.93 19.94
C GLY A 16 3.39 -8.67 20.37
N THR A 17 2.54 -8.74 21.40
CA THR A 17 1.84 -7.57 21.97
C THR A 17 2.82 -6.57 22.56
N ARG A 18 3.86 -7.04 23.27
CA ARG A 18 4.91 -6.15 23.81
C ARG A 18 5.69 -5.45 22.69
N LEU A 19 6.04 -6.17 21.64
CA LEU A 19 6.75 -5.62 20.49
C LEU A 19 5.90 -4.57 19.76
N TYR A 20 4.63 -4.92 19.48
CA TYR A 20 3.69 -4.00 18.85
C TYR A 20 3.52 -2.72 19.67
N ASN A 21 3.27 -2.83 20.98
CA ASN A 21 3.13 -1.67 21.86
C ASN A 21 4.38 -0.80 21.94
N TRP A 22 5.56 -1.33 21.64
CA TRP A 22 6.79 -0.55 21.62
C TRP A 22 6.96 0.24 20.32
N PHE A 23 6.48 -0.28 19.19
CA PHE A 23 6.65 0.37 17.89
C PHE A 23 5.44 1.18 17.42
N LYS A 24 4.23 0.88 17.89
CA LYS A 24 2.99 1.45 17.34
C LYS A 24 2.88 2.97 17.44
N ASP A 25 3.64 3.60 18.35
CA ASP A 25 3.66 5.04 18.53
C ASP A 25 4.64 5.74 17.56
N ASN A 26 5.33 5.01 16.69
CA ASN A 26 6.22 5.59 15.68
C ASN A 26 5.43 5.86 14.39
N GLU A 27 5.31 7.14 14.02
CA GLU A 27 4.55 7.59 12.84
C GLU A 27 5.06 6.98 11.51
N ASN A 28 6.33 6.59 11.45
CA ASN A 28 6.93 5.97 10.25
C ASN A 28 6.76 4.44 10.19
N VAL A 29 6.08 3.82 11.16
CA VAL A 29 5.79 2.38 11.16
C VAL A 29 4.35 2.18 10.69
N PHE A 30 4.19 1.63 9.50
CA PHE A 30 2.88 1.42 8.86
C PHE A 30 2.63 -0.03 8.42
N LEU A 31 3.67 -0.88 8.38
CA LEU A 31 3.56 -2.25 7.87
C LEU A 31 4.43 -3.23 8.66
N MET A 32 3.85 -4.36 9.04
CA MET A 32 4.50 -5.54 9.62
C MET A 32 4.33 -6.73 8.68
N VAL A 33 5.43 -7.43 8.36
CA VAL A 33 5.40 -8.64 7.52
C VAL A 33 5.84 -9.85 8.35
N CYS A 34 5.11 -10.95 8.23
CA CYS A 34 5.22 -12.14 9.07
C CYS A 34 5.11 -13.43 8.24
N GLY A 35 5.51 -14.55 8.84
CA GLY A 35 5.33 -15.92 8.32
C GLY A 35 5.05 -16.90 9.48
N HIS A 36 5.49 -18.15 9.37
CA HIS A 36 5.37 -19.23 10.38
C HIS A 36 3.95 -19.79 10.58
N TYR A 37 2.92 -18.96 10.44
CA TYR A 37 1.54 -19.39 10.31
C TYR A 37 1.22 -19.64 8.85
N TRP A 38 0.95 -20.90 8.50
CA TRP A 38 0.78 -21.42 7.14
C TRP A 38 -0.46 -20.86 6.39
N GLN A 39 -0.52 -19.57 6.16
CA GLN A 39 -1.55 -18.92 5.33
C GLN A 39 -1.08 -17.58 4.73
N ALA A 40 -1.89 -17.07 3.81
CA ALA A 40 -1.92 -15.64 3.49
C ALA A 40 -2.99 -14.96 4.36
N ALA A 41 -2.61 -13.98 5.15
CA ALA A 41 -3.55 -13.18 5.91
C ALA A 41 -3.12 -11.70 6.00
N ARG A 42 -4.09 -10.81 6.17
CA ARG A 42 -3.92 -9.38 6.45
C ARG A 42 -4.79 -8.99 7.64
N ARG A 43 -4.31 -8.05 8.43
CA ARG A 43 -5.04 -7.43 9.54
C ARG A 43 -4.52 -6.01 9.71
N ALA A 44 -5.41 -5.04 9.88
CA ALA A 44 -5.04 -3.69 10.26
C ALA A 44 -5.16 -3.53 11.79
N ASP A 45 -4.08 -3.11 12.43
CA ASP A 45 -3.96 -3.00 13.89
C ASP A 45 -3.93 -1.53 14.35
N PRO A 46 -4.85 -1.07 15.23
CA PRO A 46 -4.96 0.33 15.63
C PRO A 46 -3.84 0.80 16.56
N THR A 47 -3.20 1.92 16.21
CA THR A 47 -2.16 2.55 17.03
C THR A 47 -2.78 3.26 18.24
N THR A 48 -4.00 3.77 18.12
CA THR A 48 -4.77 4.41 19.21
C THR A 48 -6.10 3.68 19.48
N ALA A 49 -6.55 3.67 20.74
CA ALA A 49 -7.76 2.97 21.15
C ALA A 49 -9.07 3.49 20.51
N GLY A 50 -9.04 4.69 19.92
CA GLY A 50 -10.20 5.30 19.24
C GLY A 50 -10.39 4.81 17.80
N ASP A 51 -9.38 4.16 17.22
CA ASP A 51 -9.38 3.72 15.81
C ASP A 51 -9.86 2.27 15.67
N ALA A 52 -10.21 1.63 16.79
CA ALA A 52 -10.67 0.25 16.85
C ALA A 52 -12.19 0.14 16.62
N ASP A 53 -12.60 -0.75 15.73
CA ASP A 53 -13.98 -1.16 15.53
C ASP A 53 -14.49 -2.07 16.66
N GLN A 54 -15.69 -2.65 16.50
CA GLN A 54 -16.32 -3.51 17.52
C GLN A 54 -15.56 -4.82 17.77
N ASP A 55 -14.65 -5.24 16.89
CA ASP A 55 -13.85 -6.45 17.04
C ASP A 55 -12.39 -6.15 17.49
N GLY A 56 -12.02 -4.87 17.58
CA GLY A 56 -10.70 -4.41 17.99
C GLY A 56 -9.71 -4.22 16.84
N ARG A 57 -10.17 -4.25 15.58
CA ARG A 57 -9.39 -3.96 14.37
C ARG A 57 -9.57 -2.51 13.94
N CYS A 58 -8.67 -2.01 13.10
CA CYS A 58 -8.85 -0.68 12.53
C CYS A 58 -10.08 -0.57 11.63
N ASP A 59 -10.77 0.57 11.69
CA ASP A 59 -11.60 1.04 10.57
C ASP A 59 -10.69 1.27 9.36
N ASP A 60 -11.04 0.70 8.20
CA ASP A 60 -10.22 0.69 6.99
C ASP A 60 -10.02 2.08 6.36
N SER A 61 -10.67 3.09 6.93
CA SER A 61 -10.55 4.50 6.56
C SER A 61 -9.83 5.38 7.60
N ALA A 62 -9.41 4.82 8.73
CA ALA A 62 -8.80 5.58 9.82
C ALA A 62 -7.29 5.78 9.64
N THR A 63 -6.84 7.03 9.80
CA THR A 63 -5.43 7.35 10.07
C THR A 63 -5.03 6.77 11.43
N GLY A 64 -3.88 6.09 11.53
CA GLY A 64 -3.42 5.51 12.80
C GLY A 64 -3.47 3.99 12.85
N CYS A 65 -3.16 3.31 11.75
CA CYS A 65 -3.19 1.85 11.65
C CYS A 65 -1.85 1.31 11.17
N ILE A 66 -1.52 0.11 11.63
CA ILE A 66 -0.38 -0.66 11.14
C ILE A 66 -0.93 -1.93 10.49
N ASP A 67 -0.69 -2.08 9.19
CA ASP A 67 -1.01 -3.30 8.47
C ASP A 67 -0.08 -4.43 8.90
N ALA A 68 -0.64 -5.60 9.17
CA ALA A 68 0.07 -6.82 9.46
C ALA A 68 -0.24 -7.84 8.36
N LEU A 69 0.80 -8.42 7.75
CA LEU A 69 0.69 -9.33 6.63
C LEU A 69 1.39 -10.66 6.95
N VAL A 70 0.65 -11.78 6.98
CA VAL A 70 1.24 -13.14 7.01
C VAL A 70 1.36 -13.67 5.59
N SER A 71 2.56 -14.15 5.24
CA SER A 71 2.86 -14.74 3.91
C SER A 71 3.61 -16.05 4.11
N ASP A 72 2.89 -17.14 4.35
CA ASP A 72 3.48 -18.46 4.50
C ASP A 72 2.60 -19.51 3.83
N TYR A 73 3.14 -20.19 2.84
CA TYR A 73 2.39 -21.12 2.01
C TYR A 73 2.86 -22.57 2.20
N GLN A 74 3.71 -22.84 3.20
CA GLN A 74 4.45 -24.11 3.32
C GLN A 74 3.57 -25.38 3.34
N ASN A 75 2.32 -25.27 3.80
CA ASN A 75 1.37 -26.38 3.88
C ASN A 75 0.40 -26.45 2.68
N MET A 76 0.50 -25.54 1.71
CA MET A 76 -0.24 -25.68 0.46
C MET A 76 0.38 -26.79 -0.40
N ALA A 77 -0.35 -27.19 -1.45
CA ALA A 77 0.08 -28.22 -2.39
C ALA A 77 1.52 -28.03 -2.89
N SER A 78 2.21 -29.15 -3.11
CA SER A 78 3.61 -29.21 -3.57
C SER A 78 4.59 -28.38 -2.71
N GLY A 79 4.36 -28.31 -1.40
CA GLY A 79 5.20 -27.54 -0.48
C GLY A 79 5.05 -26.02 -0.63
N GLY A 80 3.90 -25.56 -1.11
CA GLY A 80 3.59 -24.14 -1.26
C GLY A 80 3.49 -23.64 -2.69
N ASN A 81 3.69 -24.49 -3.71
CA ASN A 81 3.57 -24.12 -5.12
C ASN A 81 4.29 -22.81 -5.50
N GLY A 82 5.34 -22.40 -4.78
CA GLY A 82 6.08 -21.17 -5.06
C GLY A 82 5.29 -19.88 -4.89
N TRP A 83 4.23 -19.86 -4.07
CA TRP A 83 3.46 -18.65 -3.77
C TRP A 83 4.28 -17.59 -3.00
N LEU A 84 4.12 -16.32 -3.36
CA LEU A 84 4.70 -15.16 -2.70
C LEU A 84 3.76 -13.94 -2.79
N ARG A 85 3.96 -12.93 -1.94
CA ARG A 85 3.29 -11.63 -2.07
C ARG A 85 4.15 -10.63 -2.85
N LEU A 86 3.57 -10.05 -3.89
CA LEU A 86 4.10 -8.93 -4.66
C LEU A 86 3.47 -7.63 -4.17
N MET A 87 4.28 -6.74 -3.61
CA MET A 87 3.86 -5.44 -3.11
C MET A 87 4.33 -4.35 -4.07
N THR A 88 3.39 -3.64 -4.70
CA THR A 88 3.67 -2.57 -5.66
C THR A 88 3.31 -1.23 -5.04
N PHE A 89 4.30 -0.38 -4.84
CA PHE A 89 4.14 0.96 -4.28
C PHE A 89 3.79 1.93 -5.40
N SER A 90 2.68 2.66 -5.26
CA SER A 90 2.30 3.78 -6.14
C SER A 90 2.33 5.08 -5.35
N PRO A 91 3.46 5.82 -5.38
CA PRO A 91 3.58 7.06 -4.62
C PRO A 91 2.59 8.14 -5.04
N ASN A 92 2.23 8.21 -6.33
CA ASN A 92 1.28 9.19 -6.84
C ASN A 92 -0.16 8.94 -6.37
N ASP A 93 -0.47 7.69 -6.00
CA ASP A 93 -1.80 7.27 -5.58
C ASP A 93 -1.88 7.01 -4.07
N ASP A 94 -0.78 7.27 -3.32
CA ASP A 94 -0.62 6.99 -1.89
C ASP A 94 -1.08 5.58 -1.48
N ARG A 95 -0.74 4.58 -2.31
CA ARG A 95 -1.25 3.21 -2.16
C ARG A 95 -0.22 2.14 -2.46
N ILE A 96 -0.28 1.04 -1.71
CA ILE A 96 0.47 -0.19 -1.96
C ILE A 96 -0.52 -1.25 -2.44
N ARG A 97 -0.36 -1.78 -3.66
CA ARG A 97 -1.11 -2.96 -4.10
C ARG A 97 -0.38 -4.22 -3.69
N VAL A 98 -1.07 -5.13 -3.01
CA VAL A 98 -0.55 -6.43 -2.61
C VAL A 98 -1.26 -7.51 -3.42
N ARG A 99 -0.49 -8.35 -4.13
CA ARG A 99 -0.99 -9.50 -4.89
C ARG A 99 -0.26 -10.78 -4.54
N THR A 100 -0.94 -11.92 -4.47
CA THR A 100 -0.29 -13.23 -4.29
C THR A 100 -0.05 -13.92 -5.63
N TYR A 101 1.21 -14.25 -5.92
CA TYR A 101 1.66 -14.81 -7.20
C TYR A 101 2.48 -16.08 -6.98
N SER A 102 2.32 -17.08 -7.86
CA SER A 102 3.10 -18.31 -7.88
C SER A 102 4.10 -18.29 -9.03
N THR A 103 5.38 -18.50 -8.71
CA THR A 103 6.42 -18.69 -9.73
C THR A 103 6.38 -20.07 -10.39
N THR A 104 5.79 -21.07 -9.72
CA THR A 104 5.71 -22.46 -10.23
C THR A 104 4.50 -22.64 -11.16
N LEU A 105 3.37 -22.02 -10.81
CA LEU A 105 2.12 -22.14 -11.54
C LEU A 105 1.92 -21.00 -12.56
N ASP A 106 2.77 -19.96 -12.51
CA ASP A 106 2.66 -18.76 -13.35
C ASP A 106 1.26 -18.14 -13.28
N ALA A 107 0.78 -17.95 -12.06
CA ALA A 107 -0.60 -17.54 -11.78
C ALA A 107 -0.71 -16.67 -10.53
N TYR A 108 -1.74 -15.85 -10.48
CA TYR A 108 -2.15 -15.13 -9.28
C TYR A 108 -3.22 -15.92 -8.52
N ILE A 109 -3.25 -15.79 -7.19
CA ILE A 109 -4.45 -16.13 -6.42
C ILE A 109 -5.43 -15.00 -6.65
N GLU A 110 -6.55 -15.33 -7.27
CA GLU A 110 -7.71 -14.45 -7.39
C GLU A 110 -8.65 -14.80 -6.24
N GLU A 111 -9.20 -13.78 -5.58
CA GLU A 111 -10.19 -14.00 -4.52
C GLU A 111 -11.59 -13.82 -5.05
N CYS A 112 -12.41 -14.79 -4.71
CA CYS A 112 -13.84 -14.77 -4.91
C CYS A 112 -14.44 -14.74 -3.50
N ASP A 113 -15.29 -13.76 -3.19
CA ASP A 113 -15.92 -13.69 -1.88
C ASP A 113 -16.90 -14.86 -1.70
N TYR A 114 -16.78 -15.58 -0.58
CA TYR A 114 -17.66 -16.69 -0.21
C TYR A 114 -19.10 -16.23 0.09
N THR A 115 -19.34 -14.93 0.30
CA THR A 115 -20.64 -14.41 0.73
C THR A 115 -21.64 -14.11 -0.40
N ASP A 116 -21.25 -14.16 -1.67
CA ASP A 116 -22.15 -13.91 -2.81
C ASP A 116 -22.88 -15.18 -3.30
N SER A 117 -23.67 -15.76 -2.38
CA SER A 117 -24.25 -17.10 -2.51
C SER A 117 -25.49 -17.23 -3.40
N VAL A 118 -25.69 -16.35 -4.40
CA VAL A 118 -26.82 -16.53 -5.35
C VAL A 118 -26.37 -16.95 -6.76
N ASN A 119 -25.18 -16.55 -7.23
CA ASN A 119 -24.69 -16.94 -8.57
C ASN A 119 -23.18 -17.21 -8.68
N CYS A 120 -22.39 -16.97 -7.63
CA CYS A 120 -20.94 -17.15 -7.67
C CYS A 120 -20.51 -18.46 -6.99
N SER A 121 -20.03 -19.45 -7.76
CA SER A 121 -19.43 -20.66 -7.19
C SER A 121 -17.92 -20.46 -7.04
N CYS A 122 -17.43 -20.41 -5.80
CA CYS A 122 -16.00 -20.45 -5.51
C CYS A 122 -15.59 -21.92 -5.33
N SER A 123 -14.65 -22.41 -6.14
CA SER A 123 -14.14 -23.77 -6.00
C SER A 123 -12.66 -23.75 -5.69
N LEU A 124 -12.24 -24.58 -4.74
CA LEU A 124 -10.84 -24.83 -4.46
C LEU A 124 -10.32 -25.84 -5.51
N VAL A 125 -9.54 -25.36 -6.49
CA VAL A 125 -8.89 -26.19 -7.50
C VAL A 125 -7.38 -26.04 -7.32
N ASP A 126 -6.66 -27.12 -7.04
CA ASP A 126 -5.20 -27.09 -6.79
C ASP A 126 -4.77 -26.06 -5.73
N ASN A 127 -5.58 -25.91 -4.67
CA ASN A 127 -5.42 -24.91 -3.61
C ASN A 127 -5.48 -23.44 -4.08
N ARG A 128 -5.98 -23.19 -5.30
CA ARG A 128 -6.40 -21.88 -5.80
C ARG A 128 -7.91 -21.74 -5.63
N TRP A 129 -8.38 -20.63 -5.08
CA TRP A 129 -9.78 -20.25 -5.20
C TRP A 129 -10.03 -19.80 -6.64
N VAL A 130 -10.83 -20.56 -7.36
CA VAL A 130 -11.20 -20.27 -8.74
C VAL A 130 -12.66 -19.84 -8.75
N CYS A 131 -12.90 -18.68 -9.33
CA CYS A 131 -14.26 -18.19 -9.53
C CYS A 131 -14.91 -18.97 -10.67
N GLY A 132 -16.16 -19.40 -10.48
CA GLY A 132 -16.95 -20.01 -11.54
C GLY A 132 -17.20 -19.05 -12.71
N PRO A 133 -17.61 -19.55 -13.88
CA PRO A 133 -17.83 -18.74 -15.09
C PRO A 133 -18.94 -17.68 -14.97
N ALA A 134 -19.71 -17.68 -13.87
CA ALA A 134 -20.76 -16.70 -13.57
C ALA A 134 -20.30 -15.57 -12.64
N CYS A 135 -19.05 -15.58 -12.17
CA CYS A 135 -18.51 -14.56 -11.28
C CYS A 135 -18.01 -13.35 -12.09
N ASP A 136 -18.72 -12.22 -12.03
CA ASP A 136 -18.17 -10.92 -12.43
C ASP A 136 -17.47 -10.28 -11.22
N CYS A 137 -16.18 -10.56 -11.09
CA CYS A 137 -15.35 -10.09 -9.97
C CYS A 137 -14.93 -8.61 -10.09
N VAL A 138 -15.40 -7.88 -11.11
CA VAL A 138 -14.86 -6.54 -11.45
C VAL A 138 -15.81 -5.40 -11.02
N THR A 139 -17.08 -5.67 -10.71
CA THR A 139 -18.09 -4.61 -10.51
C THR A 139 -18.92 -4.67 -9.22
N HIS A 140 -18.55 -5.46 -8.20
CA HIS A 140 -19.40 -5.58 -7.00
C HIS A 140 -19.16 -4.47 -5.95
N PRO A 141 -20.20 -3.83 -5.37
CA PRO A 141 -20.05 -2.66 -4.48
C PRO A 141 -19.49 -2.94 -3.08
N ASP A 142 -19.35 -4.20 -2.68
CA ASP A 142 -18.94 -4.64 -1.34
C ASP A 142 -17.51 -5.17 -1.29
N HIS A 143 -16.60 -4.54 -2.04
CA HIS A 143 -15.17 -4.44 -1.69
C HIS A 143 -14.93 -3.62 -0.40
N ALA A 144 -15.87 -3.65 0.55
CA ALA A 144 -15.80 -2.96 1.83
C ALA A 144 -15.09 -3.87 2.84
N ALA A 145 -14.00 -3.38 3.43
CA ALA A 145 -13.37 -3.88 4.65
C ALA A 145 -13.27 -5.43 4.82
N GLY A 146 -12.20 -6.05 4.31
CA GLY A 146 -11.64 -7.25 4.96
C GLY A 146 -11.77 -8.63 4.28
N ALA A 147 -12.43 -8.76 3.12
CA ALA A 147 -12.59 -10.08 2.48
C ALA A 147 -11.42 -10.53 1.59
N THR A 148 -10.61 -9.60 1.06
CA THR A 148 -9.48 -9.96 0.18
C THR A 148 -8.14 -10.05 0.93
N GLN A 149 -7.57 -11.25 1.05
CA GLN A 149 -6.27 -11.60 1.62
C GLN A 149 -5.14 -11.69 0.57
N ASN A 150 -5.46 -11.67 -0.72
CA ASN A 150 -4.54 -12.01 -1.81
C ASN A 150 -4.54 -11.01 -2.98
N ASP A 151 -5.54 -10.14 -3.14
CA ASP A 151 -5.46 -8.91 -3.98
C ASP A 151 -6.16 -7.74 -3.27
N PHE A 152 -5.36 -6.80 -2.77
CA PHE A 152 -5.88 -5.65 -2.03
C PHE A 152 -4.94 -4.45 -2.12
N TYR A 153 -5.46 -3.29 -1.72
CA TYR A 153 -4.68 -2.08 -1.51
C TYR A 153 -4.50 -1.83 -0.01
N ILE A 154 -3.36 -1.26 0.33
CA ILE A 154 -3.08 -0.60 1.61
C ILE A 154 -2.95 0.89 1.27
N ASP A 155 -3.74 1.73 1.94
CA ASP A 155 -3.56 3.17 1.86
C ASP A 155 -2.36 3.57 2.73
N TYR A 156 -1.41 4.27 2.15
CA TYR A 156 -0.22 4.73 2.84
C TYR A 156 0.25 6.02 2.19
N GLU A 157 0.25 7.11 2.96
CA GLU A 157 0.73 8.42 2.53
C GLU A 157 2.24 8.36 2.27
N MET A 158 2.62 8.03 1.03
CA MET A 158 4.00 8.02 0.56
C MET A 158 4.47 9.43 0.23
N GLN A 159 3.55 10.39 0.14
CA GLN A 159 3.84 11.80 -0.13
C GLN A 159 3.94 12.65 1.15
N GLY A 160 3.72 12.06 2.34
CA GLY A 160 3.54 12.72 3.65
C GLY A 160 4.78 13.38 4.27
N GLY A 161 5.73 13.78 3.42
CA GLY A 161 6.70 14.80 3.81
C GLY A 161 5.97 16.12 4.13
N PRO A 162 6.67 17.10 4.72
CA PRO A 162 6.10 18.45 4.85
C PRO A 162 5.53 18.91 3.52
N SER A 163 4.35 19.53 3.55
CA SER A 163 3.69 20.02 2.34
C SER A 163 4.68 20.84 1.51
N PHE A 164 4.69 20.59 0.20
CA PHE A 164 5.54 21.35 -0.70
C PHE A 164 5.21 22.83 -0.58
N VAL A 165 6.25 23.61 -0.34
CA VAL A 165 6.17 25.06 -0.33
C VAL A 165 6.56 25.55 -1.72
N GLN A 166 5.75 26.47 -2.28
CA GLN A 166 6.05 27.07 -3.56
C GLN A 166 7.45 27.72 -3.53
N ILE A 167 8.26 27.36 -4.53
CA ILE A 167 9.60 27.90 -4.70
C ILE A 167 9.47 29.12 -5.61
N GLY A 168 9.66 30.32 -5.06
CA GLY A 168 9.51 31.56 -5.82
C GLY A 168 8.06 31.88 -6.21
N ALA A 169 7.88 32.77 -7.17
CA ALA A 169 6.57 33.13 -7.72
C ALA A 169 6.28 32.38 -9.02
N ASP A 170 4.99 32.19 -9.34
CA ASP A 170 4.56 31.57 -10.61
C ASP A 170 5.11 32.35 -11.81
N GLN A 171 5.50 31.59 -12.83
CA GLN A 171 6.02 32.12 -14.08
C GLN A 171 4.89 32.08 -15.10
N THR A 172 4.38 33.25 -15.49
CA THR A 172 3.27 33.37 -16.44
C THR A 172 3.78 33.65 -17.86
N ASP A 173 2.94 33.39 -18.85
CA ASP A 173 3.22 33.68 -20.27
C ASP A 173 4.51 33.04 -20.81
N VAL A 174 4.87 31.88 -20.26
CA VAL A 174 6.07 31.12 -20.66
C VAL A 174 5.84 30.50 -22.03
N ALA A 175 6.63 30.93 -23.01
CA ALA A 175 6.55 30.38 -24.37
C ALA A 175 7.01 28.92 -24.43
N SER A 176 6.31 28.08 -25.21
CA SER A 176 6.70 26.69 -25.43
C SER A 176 8.14 26.56 -25.95
N GLY A 177 8.92 25.66 -25.34
CA GLY A 177 10.33 25.44 -25.67
C GLY A 177 11.31 26.45 -25.06
N SER A 178 10.84 27.44 -24.31
CA SER A 178 11.70 28.33 -23.54
C SER A 178 12.23 27.68 -22.25
N ARG A 179 13.27 28.28 -21.67
CA ARG A 179 13.83 27.89 -20.36
C ARG A 179 13.35 28.87 -19.30
N VAL A 180 12.92 28.34 -18.17
CA VAL A 180 12.55 29.08 -16.97
C VAL A 180 13.56 28.78 -15.86
N CYS A 181 13.98 29.81 -15.14
CA CYS A 181 14.87 29.69 -13.99
C CYS A 181 14.19 30.34 -12.77
N VAL A 182 14.28 29.68 -11.61
CA VAL A 182 13.73 30.18 -10.35
C VAL A 182 14.78 30.05 -9.26
N ASP A 183 15.05 31.16 -8.55
CA ASP A 183 15.91 31.15 -7.38
C ASP A 183 15.20 30.51 -6.19
N TRP A 184 15.85 29.56 -5.53
CA TRP A 184 15.34 28.92 -4.31
C TRP A 184 16.17 29.39 -3.10
N PRO A 185 15.79 30.50 -2.44
CA PRO A 185 16.51 31.02 -1.30
C PRO A 185 16.29 30.15 -0.04
N GLY A 186 17.21 30.25 0.92
CA GLY A 186 17.03 29.67 2.26
C GLY A 186 17.35 28.18 2.41
N ARG A 187 17.98 27.55 1.40
CA ARG A 187 18.45 26.17 1.50
C ARG A 187 19.60 26.06 2.52
N MET A 188 19.49 25.09 3.43
CA MET A 188 20.48 24.79 4.46
C MET A 188 21.57 23.90 3.87
N PRO A 189 22.87 24.22 4.06
CA PRO A 189 23.98 23.41 3.59
C PRO A 189 23.88 21.94 4.01
N GLY A 190 24.09 21.02 3.06
CA GLY A 190 24.08 19.57 3.31
C GLY A 190 22.69 18.98 3.55
N ALA A 191 21.62 19.77 3.45
CA ALA A 191 20.26 19.27 3.54
C ALA A 191 19.80 18.66 2.21
N ASN A 192 18.94 17.63 2.31
CA ASN A 192 18.25 17.02 1.17
C ASN A 192 16.99 17.81 0.85
N TYR A 193 16.77 18.03 -0.44
CA TYR A 193 15.60 18.72 -0.99
C TYR A 193 14.94 17.87 -2.05
N GLU A 194 13.61 17.95 -2.10
CA GLU A 194 12.81 17.43 -3.20
C GLU A 194 11.96 18.57 -3.80
N TRP A 195 11.71 18.51 -5.12
CA TRP A 195 10.90 19.50 -5.83
C TRP A 195 10.24 18.88 -7.06
N PHE A 196 9.16 19.51 -7.53
CA PHE A 196 8.50 19.22 -8.81
C PHE A 196 8.05 20.53 -9.45
N VAL A 197 7.49 20.45 -10.66
CA VAL A 197 6.92 21.59 -11.39
C VAL A 197 5.52 21.23 -11.82
N ASP A 198 4.55 22.11 -11.57
CA ASP A 198 3.24 22.06 -12.20
C ASP A 198 3.22 23.01 -13.41
N VAL A 199 2.71 22.54 -14.55
CA VAL A 199 2.56 23.33 -15.79
C VAL A 199 1.08 23.43 -16.13
N ASP A 200 0.59 24.66 -16.25
CA ASP A 200 -0.80 24.96 -16.60
C ASP A 200 -0.87 25.68 -17.96
N ASP A 201 -1.73 25.20 -18.86
CA ASP A 201 -2.00 25.83 -20.17
C ASP A 201 -3.32 26.62 -20.21
N GLY A 202 -3.96 26.80 -19.06
CA GLY A 202 -5.27 27.43 -18.89
C GLY A 202 -6.45 26.48 -19.08
N ASN A 203 -6.22 25.25 -19.55
CA ASN A 203 -7.24 24.21 -19.68
C ASN A 203 -6.93 22.99 -18.80
N SER A 204 -5.65 22.69 -18.59
CA SER A 204 -5.17 21.51 -17.87
C SER A 204 -3.91 21.81 -17.07
N LEU A 205 -3.86 21.23 -15.88
CA LEU A 205 -2.68 21.23 -15.02
C LEU A 205 -1.96 19.89 -15.15
N THR A 206 -0.67 19.93 -15.50
CA THR A 206 0.18 18.74 -15.57
C THR A 206 1.32 18.85 -14.57
N ARG A 207 1.41 17.89 -13.64
CA ARG A 207 2.50 17.77 -12.68
C ARG A 207 3.67 16.98 -13.27
N GLY A 208 4.87 17.54 -13.17
CA GLY A 208 6.12 16.87 -13.52
C GLY A 208 6.55 15.82 -12.50
N PRO A 209 7.60 15.03 -12.79
CA PRO A 209 8.16 14.09 -11.83
C PRO A 209 8.78 14.84 -10.64
N ARG A 210 9.00 14.11 -9.54
CA ARG A 210 9.76 14.62 -8.39
C ARG A 210 11.27 14.46 -8.63
N TRP A 211 12.02 15.51 -8.39
CA TRP A 211 13.48 15.53 -8.41
C TRP A 211 14.02 15.73 -7.01
N THR A 212 15.19 15.17 -6.73
CA THR A 212 15.87 15.31 -5.44
C THR A 212 17.33 15.74 -5.63
N PHE A 213 17.85 16.49 -4.65
CA PHE A 213 19.27 16.81 -4.57
C PHE A 213 19.69 17.07 -3.12
N THR A 214 20.98 16.94 -2.83
CA THR A 214 21.58 17.40 -1.59
C THR A 214 22.26 18.74 -1.87
N SER A 215 21.93 19.78 -1.11
CA SER A 215 22.59 21.07 -1.28
C SER A 215 24.06 20.99 -0.90
N ASP A 216 24.92 21.55 -1.73
CA ASP A 216 26.39 21.48 -1.59
C ASP A 216 26.95 22.51 -0.58
N GLY A 217 26.09 23.34 0.01
CA GLY A 217 26.49 24.41 0.92
C GLY A 217 27.24 25.56 0.26
N SER A 218 27.29 25.61 -1.07
CA SER A 218 27.91 26.68 -1.82
C SER A 218 26.85 27.68 -2.32
N CYS A 219 27.10 28.98 -2.15
CA CYS A 219 26.30 30.02 -2.78
C CYS A 219 26.78 30.26 -4.22
N SER A 220 26.94 29.21 -5.02
CA SER A 220 27.22 29.37 -6.45
C SER A 220 25.92 29.18 -7.23
N GLY A 221 25.53 30.19 -8.01
CA GLY A 221 24.37 30.09 -8.87
C GLY A 221 24.64 29.09 -9.98
N ASP A 222 23.75 28.12 -10.16
CA ASP A 222 23.79 27.23 -11.32
C ASP A 222 23.53 28.07 -12.57
N ALA A 223 24.53 28.13 -13.47
CA ALA A 223 24.52 28.90 -14.70
C ALA A 223 23.72 28.22 -15.84
#